data_AF-A0A536KZ18-F1
#
_entry.id   AF-A0A536KZ18-F1
#
_cell.length_a   1.000
_cell.length_b   1.000
_cell.length_c   1.000
_cell.angle_alpha   90.00
_cell.angle_beta   90.00
_cell.angle_gamma   90.00
#
_symmetry.space_group_name_H-M   'P 1'
#
loop_
_entity.id
_entity.type
_entity.pdbx_description
1 polymer ?
#
loop_
_entity_poly.entity_id
_entity_poly.type
_entity_poly.pdbx_seq_one_letter_code
_entity_poly.pdbx_strand_id
1 'polypeptide(L)'
;MRRVVLALVTSLGLTVAGASAAGADINLTQTTQVTLSCNDGHSALLNVDATTLTSLSADVTSINSSGTALSCMLDTASIDPSMETTEWTVYDYNPSNQAIAPRNSSRAMPATTTDGGLTWQFPFKPDVYSALFTTTDPSVTGNQYGKTLTDTITLSGDAETFITQHGGGDCVHNVPAVVRFYFTSPSASGPSYPPPGPPINGVPPAGFYTQFWWSDAVNIQMVSGSQGQGQLTEKMLPADWSDWDGQPASEFPLAFTQAAEHVQSIGLSFGGDCFFETGVTPSPDTFTNENFSSKFAVMN
;
A
#
# COMPACT_ATOMS: atom_id res chain seq x y z
N MET A 1 -17.03 -19.15 16.10
CA MET A 1 -15.58 -18.88 16.07
C MET A 1 -15.24 -17.66 15.21
N ARG A 2 -15.73 -17.54 13.96
CA ARG A 2 -15.77 -16.30 13.13
C ARG A 2 -16.41 -15.04 13.78
N ARG A 3 -17.02 -15.17 14.97
CA ARG A 3 -17.81 -14.14 15.65
C ARG A 3 -17.07 -13.46 16.82
N VAL A 4 -15.98 -14.04 17.34
CA VAL A 4 -15.32 -13.51 18.55
C VAL A 4 -14.30 -12.43 18.20
N VAL A 5 -13.49 -12.62 17.15
CA VAL A 5 -12.56 -11.60 16.63
C VAL A 5 -13.34 -10.42 16.03
N LEU A 6 -14.43 -10.69 15.31
CA LEU A 6 -15.32 -9.65 14.81
C LEU A 6 -16.02 -8.91 15.96
N ALA A 7 -16.45 -9.61 17.02
CA ALA A 7 -17.06 -8.99 18.20
C ALA A 7 -16.10 -8.03 18.92
N LEU A 8 -14.83 -8.40 19.10
CA LEU A 8 -13.81 -7.55 19.75
C LEU A 8 -13.54 -6.28 18.94
N VAL A 9 -13.45 -6.39 17.61
CA VAL A 9 -13.27 -5.23 16.72
C VAL A 9 -14.54 -4.37 16.66
N THR A 10 -15.73 -4.98 16.70
CA THR A 10 -17.00 -4.22 16.70
C THR A 10 -17.34 -3.57 18.04
N SER A 11 -16.89 -4.10 19.18
CA SER A 11 -17.07 -3.44 20.49
C SER A 11 -16.20 -2.19 20.64
N LEU A 12 -15.06 -2.12 19.94
CA LEU A 12 -14.25 -0.90 19.86
C LEU A 12 -14.64 0.00 18.68
N GLY A 13 -15.27 -0.53 17.63
CA GLY A 13 -15.70 0.22 16.45
C GLY A 13 -17.06 0.94 16.57
N LEU A 14 -17.82 0.77 17.66
CA LEU A 14 -19.17 1.35 17.80
C LEU A 14 -19.25 2.66 18.62
N THR A 15 -18.15 3.29 19.02
CA THR A 15 -18.19 4.63 19.64
C THR A 15 -18.09 5.79 18.64
N VAL A 16 -18.01 5.52 17.34
CA VAL A 16 -17.88 6.56 16.31
C VAL A 16 -19.06 6.56 15.34
N ALA A 17 -20.28 6.72 15.84
CA ALA A 17 -21.40 7.31 15.09
C ALA A 17 -22.67 7.44 15.96
N GLY A 18 -22.91 8.64 16.49
CA GLY A 18 -24.15 8.97 17.19
C GLY A 18 -24.06 10.34 17.85
N ALA A 19 -24.47 11.38 17.14
CA ALA A 19 -24.45 12.76 17.63
C ALA A 19 -25.32 12.95 18.89
N SER A 20 -24.72 13.40 19.99
CA SER A 20 -25.06 14.65 20.70
C SER A 20 -24.42 14.72 22.11
N ALA A 21 -23.93 15.92 22.43
CA ALA A 21 -23.53 16.44 23.74
C ALA A 21 -22.12 16.11 24.28
N ALA A 22 -21.40 17.22 24.57
CA ALA A 22 -20.14 17.38 25.32
C ALA A 22 -18.86 16.82 24.68
N GLY A 23 -18.02 17.73 24.18
CA GLY A 23 -16.68 17.42 23.69
C GLY A 23 -15.80 16.85 24.79
N ALA A 24 -15.30 15.64 24.56
CA ALA A 24 -14.02 15.22 25.07
C ALA A 24 -13.03 15.35 23.91
N ASP A 25 -12.11 16.31 24.01
CA ASP A 25 -10.98 16.44 23.11
C ASP A 25 -10.21 15.11 23.07
N ILE A 26 -10.22 14.43 21.94
CA ILE A 26 -9.25 13.37 21.66
C ILE A 26 -7.94 14.10 21.34
N ASN A 27 -7.07 14.21 22.33
CA ASN A 27 -5.74 14.75 22.13
C ASN A 27 -4.91 13.72 21.33
N LEU A 28 -4.84 13.91 20.01
CA LEU A 28 -4.10 13.07 19.06
C LEU A 28 -2.59 12.92 19.37
N THR A 29 -2.05 13.68 20.34
CA THR A 29 -0.64 13.65 20.72
C THR A 29 -0.26 12.55 21.73
N GLN A 30 -1.21 11.74 22.22
CA GLN A 30 -0.97 10.69 23.23
C GLN A 30 -1.51 9.31 22.85
N THR A 31 -1.61 9.00 21.56
CA THR A 31 -1.99 7.65 21.12
C THR A 31 -0.75 6.78 20.92
N THR A 32 -0.78 5.55 21.41
CA THR A 32 0.23 4.52 21.16
C THR A 32 -0.28 3.63 20.04
N GLN A 33 0.52 3.46 18.99
CA GLN A 33 0.23 2.48 17.96
C GLN A 33 0.58 1.09 18.48
N VAL A 34 -0.35 0.15 18.37
CA VAL A 34 -0.17 -1.24 18.78
C VAL A 34 -0.61 -2.17 17.67
N THR A 35 0.07 -3.32 17.58
CA THR A 35 -0.30 -4.37 16.64
C THR A 35 -0.89 -5.54 17.40
N LEU A 36 -2.14 -5.87 17.09
CA LEU A 36 -2.79 -7.11 17.54
C LEU A 36 -2.59 -8.17 16.45
N SER A 37 -1.87 -9.25 16.74
CA SER A 37 -1.66 -10.36 15.80
C SER A 37 -2.15 -11.67 16.40
N CYS A 38 -2.88 -12.48 15.64
CA CYS A 38 -3.36 -13.79 16.07
C CYS A 38 -2.73 -14.93 15.25
N ASN A 39 -2.68 -16.13 15.82
CA ASN A 39 -2.08 -17.31 15.19
C ASN A 39 -2.88 -17.88 14.00
N ASP A 40 -4.04 -17.30 13.69
CA ASP A 40 -4.86 -17.61 12.52
C ASP A 40 -4.50 -16.74 11.30
N GLY A 41 -3.44 -15.94 11.39
CA GLY A 41 -2.93 -15.10 10.31
C GLY A 41 -3.58 -13.72 10.22
N HIS A 42 -4.50 -13.36 11.13
CA HIS A 42 -5.08 -12.01 11.16
C HIS A 42 -4.24 -11.06 12.02
N SER A 43 -4.12 -9.82 11.56
CA SER A 43 -3.49 -8.74 12.30
C SER A 43 -4.24 -7.42 12.12
N ALA A 44 -4.22 -6.57 13.14
CA ALA A 44 -4.77 -5.21 13.10
C ALA A 44 -3.80 -4.21 13.73
N LEU A 45 -3.68 -3.05 13.09
CA LEU A 45 -2.94 -1.90 13.62
C LEU A 45 -3.94 -0.94 14.28
N LEU A 46 -3.70 -0.56 15.52
CA LEU A 46 -4.63 0.23 16.32
C LEU A 46 -3.87 1.41 16.93
N ASN A 47 -4.40 2.63 16.80
CA ASN A 47 -3.94 3.77 17.59
C ASN A 47 -4.83 3.86 18.83
N VAL A 48 -4.27 3.60 20.01
CA VAL A 48 -5.01 3.49 21.27
C VAL A 48 -4.41 4.40 22.33
N ASP A 49 -5.24 4.98 23.19
CA ASP A 49 -4.75 5.62 24.42
C ASP A 49 -4.35 4.57 25.48
N ALA A 50 -3.68 5.01 26.55
CA ALA A 50 -3.20 4.13 27.61
C ALA A 50 -4.31 3.34 28.34
N THR A 51 -5.52 3.88 28.41
CA THR A 51 -6.68 3.20 29.03
C THR A 51 -7.16 2.07 28.13
N THR A 52 -7.32 2.37 26.84
CA THR A 52 -7.72 1.42 25.80
C THR A 52 -6.69 0.29 25.65
N LEU A 53 -5.40 0.63 25.75
CA LEU A 53 -4.31 -0.36 25.73
C LEU A 53 -4.39 -1.35 26.90
N THR A 54 -4.68 -0.86 28.10
CA THR A 54 -4.82 -1.70 29.30
C THR A 54 -5.96 -2.70 29.12
N SER A 55 -7.12 -2.23 28.63
CA SER A 55 -8.27 -3.11 28.33
C SER A 55 -7.95 -4.15 27.27
N LEU A 56 -7.27 -3.76 26.18
CA LEU A 56 -6.90 -4.67 25.10
C LEU A 56 -5.92 -5.76 25.57
N SER A 57 -5.00 -5.42 26.48
CA SER A 57 -4.08 -6.40 27.07
C SER A 57 -4.79 -7.45 27.94
N ALA A 58 -5.84 -7.04 28.66
CA ALA A 58 -6.67 -7.93 29.46
C ALA A 58 -7.50 -8.87 28.57
N ASP A 59 -8.06 -8.34 27.48
CA ASP A 59 -8.81 -9.14 26.51
C ASP A 59 -7.92 -10.18 25.80
N VAL A 60 -6.70 -9.80 25.40
CA VAL A 60 -5.74 -10.75 24.81
C VAL A 60 -5.35 -11.85 25.81
N THR A 61 -5.16 -11.51 27.08
CA THR A 61 -4.88 -12.49 28.14
C THR A 61 -6.06 -13.45 28.34
N SER A 62 -7.28 -12.93 28.30
CA SER A 62 -8.52 -13.73 28.38
C SER A 62 -8.67 -14.68 27.19
N ILE A 63 -8.39 -14.20 25.97
CA ILE A 63 -8.40 -15.02 24.75
C ILE A 63 -7.36 -16.15 24.85
N ASN A 64 -6.12 -15.83 25.24
CA ASN A 64 -5.04 -16.81 25.34
C ASN A 64 -5.27 -17.87 26.42
N SER A 65 -6.04 -17.53 27.46
CA SER A 65 -6.41 -18.46 28.53
C SER A 65 -7.74 -19.20 28.29
N SER A 66 -8.46 -18.87 27.21
CA SER A 66 -9.79 -19.43 26.92
C SER A 66 -9.80 -20.91 26.50
N GLY A 67 -8.63 -21.52 26.27
CA GLY A 67 -8.52 -22.90 25.78
C GLY A 67 -9.02 -23.11 24.34
N THR A 68 -9.42 -22.03 23.66
CA THR A 68 -9.61 -22.06 22.22
C THR A 68 -8.22 -22.07 21.57
N ALA A 69 -8.02 -22.81 20.48
CA ALA A 69 -6.73 -22.88 19.79
C ALA A 69 -6.27 -21.53 19.17
N LEU A 70 -6.98 -20.44 19.47
CA LEU A 70 -6.67 -19.07 19.07
C LEU A 70 -5.77 -18.44 20.13
N SER A 71 -4.59 -17.98 19.71
CA SER A 71 -3.70 -17.18 20.54
C SER A 71 -3.40 -15.87 19.85
N CYS A 72 -3.56 -14.76 20.55
CA CYS A 72 -3.24 -13.44 20.07
C CYS A 72 -2.10 -12.82 20.89
N MET A 73 -1.32 -11.98 20.24
CA MET A 73 -0.23 -11.22 20.84
C MET A 73 -0.51 -9.76 20.61
N LEU A 74 -0.41 -8.97 21.68
CA LEU A 74 -0.42 -7.52 21.60
C LEU A 74 1.03 -7.06 21.65
N ASP A 75 1.52 -6.53 20.54
CA ASP A 75 2.85 -5.94 20.49
C ASP A 75 2.73 -4.46 20.89
N THR A 76 3.22 -4.18 22.10
CA THR A 76 3.32 -2.84 22.67
C THR A 76 4.77 -2.37 22.70
N ALA A 77 5.68 -3.02 21.95
CA ALA A 77 6.99 -2.43 21.71
C ALA A 77 6.72 -0.98 21.36
N SER A 78 7.22 -0.06 22.19
CA SER A 78 7.32 1.32 21.81
C SER A 78 8.15 1.27 20.55
N ILE A 79 7.47 1.27 19.41
CA ILE A 79 8.04 1.76 18.18
C ILE A 79 8.33 3.20 18.58
N ASP A 80 9.55 3.42 19.07
CA ASP A 80 10.16 4.71 18.88
C ASP A 80 9.91 4.98 17.40
N PRO A 81 9.10 5.98 17.02
CA PRO A 81 8.82 6.21 15.62
C PRO A 81 10.11 6.44 14.81
N SER A 82 11.26 6.62 15.48
CA SER A 82 12.61 6.65 14.89
C SER A 82 13.35 5.30 14.79
N MET A 83 12.82 4.17 15.29
CA MET A 83 13.49 2.85 15.29
C MET A 83 12.67 1.77 14.55
N GLU A 84 12.49 1.94 13.24
CA GLU A 84 11.74 1.04 12.33
C GLU A 84 10.25 1.39 12.12
N THR A 85 9.96 2.66 11.91
CA THR A 85 8.92 2.98 10.93
C THR A 85 9.57 2.83 9.56
N THR A 86 9.14 1.82 8.80
CA THR A 86 9.55 1.71 7.41
C THR A 86 8.84 2.86 6.69
N GLU A 87 9.59 3.88 6.24
CA GLU A 87 9.00 4.95 5.42
C GLU A 87 8.28 4.35 4.22
N TRP A 88 8.70 3.16 3.78
CA TRP A 88 8.11 2.39 2.71
C TRP A 88 7.37 1.15 3.18
N THR A 89 6.15 0.98 2.72
CA THR A 89 5.28 -0.16 3.01
C THR A 89 5.11 -1.04 1.77
N VAL A 90 5.32 -2.34 1.93
CA VAL A 90 4.97 -3.36 0.92
C VAL A 90 3.54 -3.83 1.20
N TYR A 91 2.74 -3.96 0.16
CA TYR A 91 1.40 -4.53 0.22
C TYR A 91 1.35 -5.81 -0.59
N ASP A 92 0.81 -6.87 0.01
CA ASP A 92 0.56 -8.15 -0.66
C ASP A 92 -0.94 -8.35 -0.83
N TYR A 93 -1.35 -9.07 -1.87
CA TYR A 93 -2.70 -9.63 -1.93
C TYR A 93 -2.91 -10.62 -0.78
N ASN A 94 -4.03 -10.49 -0.09
CA ASN A 94 -4.43 -11.43 0.95
C ASN A 94 -4.72 -12.82 0.34
N PRO A 95 -4.80 -13.90 1.16
CA PRO A 95 -5.03 -15.25 0.63
C PRO A 95 -6.35 -15.43 -0.14
N SER A 96 -7.32 -14.52 0.03
CA SER A 96 -8.55 -14.51 -0.77
C SER A 96 -8.44 -13.75 -2.10
N ASN A 97 -7.30 -13.10 -2.36
CA ASN A 97 -7.01 -12.28 -3.54
C ASN A 97 -8.02 -11.16 -3.80
N GLN A 98 -8.68 -10.67 -2.75
CA GLN A 98 -9.74 -9.65 -2.84
C GLN A 98 -9.39 -8.35 -2.12
N ALA A 99 -8.30 -8.34 -1.37
CA ALA A 99 -7.81 -7.14 -0.71
C ALA A 99 -6.28 -7.19 -0.59
N ILE A 100 -5.66 -6.02 -0.67
CA ILE A 100 -4.26 -5.84 -0.35
C ILE A 100 -4.09 -5.62 1.16
N ALA A 101 -2.98 -6.13 1.72
CA ALA A 101 -2.65 -6.03 3.13
C ALA A 101 -1.18 -5.60 3.30
N PRO A 102 -0.90 -4.63 4.19
CA PRO A 102 0.47 -4.16 4.42
C PRO A 102 1.31 -5.19 5.17
N ARG A 103 2.61 -5.26 4.85
CA ARG A 103 3.61 -5.98 5.65
C ARG A 103 4.04 -5.12 6.82
N ASN A 104 3.30 -5.19 7.91
CA ASN A 104 3.47 -4.32 9.08
C ASN A 104 4.06 -5.03 10.32
N SER A 105 4.62 -6.23 10.15
CA SER A 105 5.30 -6.95 11.24
C SER A 105 6.62 -7.52 10.77
N SER A 106 7.58 -7.70 11.68
CA SER A 106 8.88 -8.32 11.37
C SER A 106 8.74 -9.71 10.75
N ARG A 107 7.71 -10.47 11.15
CA ARG A 107 7.38 -11.79 10.59
C ARG A 107 6.78 -11.73 9.19
N ALA A 108 6.21 -10.59 8.81
CA ALA A 108 5.67 -10.37 7.47
C ALA A 108 6.75 -10.10 6.44
N MET A 109 8.01 -9.92 6.85
CA MET A 109 9.15 -9.50 6.01
C MET A 109 8.90 -8.12 5.38
N PRO A 110 8.88 -7.05 6.20
CA PRO A 110 8.58 -5.70 5.75
C PRO A 110 9.73 -5.14 4.90
N ALA A 111 9.53 -3.95 4.34
CA ALA A 111 10.61 -3.22 3.71
C ALA A 111 11.73 -2.94 4.72
N THR A 112 12.97 -2.87 4.27
CA THR A 112 14.13 -2.54 5.08
C THR A 112 15.05 -1.62 4.30
N THR A 113 15.94 -0.92 5.01
CA THR A 113 17.00 -0.10 4.40
C THR A 113 18.30 -0.34 5.16
N THR A 114 19.42 -0.35 4.45
CA THR A 114 20.76 -0.53 5.04
C THR A 114 21.64 0.70 4.88
N ASP A 115 21.20 1.69 4.10
CA ASP A 115 21.97 2.88 3.72
C ASP A 115 21.33 4.18 4.23
N GLY A 116 20.55 4.07 5.31
CA GLY A 116 19.95 5.22 5.99
C GLY A 116 18.76 5.83 5.24
N GLY A 117 17.97 5.00 4.54
CA GLY A 117 16.74 5.42 3.87
C GLY A 117 16.93 5.87 2.42
N LEU A 118 18.13 5.72 1.85
CA LEU A 118 18.37 6.07 0.44
C LEU A 118 17.89 4.96 -0.51
N THR A 119 18.02 3.71 -0.08
CA THR A 119 17.59 2.54 -0.82
C THR A 119 16.75 1.68 0.10
N TRP A 120 15.57 1.28 -0.38
CA TRP A 120 14.67 0.41 0.32
C TRP A 120 14.53 -0.91 -0.40
N GLN A 121 14.36 -1.99 0.35
CA GLN A 121 14.34 -3.34 -0.20
C GLN A 121 13.37 -4.24 0.56
N PHE A 122 12.83 -5.24 -0.12
CA PHE A 122 12.02 -6.28 0.51
C PHE A 122 12.20 -7.64 -0.19
N PRO A 123 12.14 -8.75 0.55
CA PRO A 123 12.15 -10.07 -0.06
C PRO A 123 10.78 -10.43 -0.63
N PHE A 124 10.73 -11.08 -1.78
CA PHE A 124 9.52 -11.74 -2.24
C PHE A 124 9.24 -12.99 -1.39
N LYS A 125 7.97 -13.37 -1.32
CA LYS A 125 7.49 -14.52 -0.56
C LYS A 125 6.90 -15.55 -1.52
N PRO A 126 7.21 -16.86 -1.37
CA PRO A 126 6.59 -17.90 -2.18
C PRO A 126 5.07 -17.84 -2.05
N ASP A 127 4.37 -18.05 -3.17
CA ASP A 127 2.91 -18.05 -3.28
C ASP A 127 2.19 -16.77 -2.80
N VAL A 128 2.92 -15.66 -2.67
CA VAL A 128 2.37 -14.36 -2.30
C VAL A 128 2.62 -13.38 -3.41
N TYR A 129 1.57 -12.67 -3.81
CA TYR A 129 1.62 -11.65 -4.84
C TYR A 129 1.79 -10.27 -4.20
N SER A 130 2.96 -9.68 -4.34
CA SER A 130 3.21 -8.29 -3.92
C SER A 130 2.60 -7.34 -4.94
N ALA A 131 1.79 -6.39 -4.47
CA ALA A 131 0.93 -5.53 -5.27
C ALA A 131 1.43 -4.09 -5.33
N LEU A 132 1.83 -3.53 -4.19
CA LEU A 132 2.29 -2.14 -4.08
C LEU A 132 3.52 -2.04 -3.19
N PHE A 133 4.34 -1.03 -3.46
CA PHE A 133 5.44 -0.61 -2.61
C PHE A 133 5.46 0.92 -2.55
N THR A 134 4.97 1.49 -1.45
CA THR A 134 4.68 2.93 -1.38
C THR A 134 5.12 3.56 -0.08
N THR A 135 5.34 4.86 -0.10
CA THR A 135 5.63 5.68 1.07
C THR A 135 4.60 6.81 1.24
N THR A 136 4.43 7.23 2.50
CA THR A 136 3.71 8.45 2.86
C THR A 136 4.65 9.54 3.39
N ASP A 137 5.96 9.43 3.14
CA ASP A 137 6.96 10.40 3.60
C ASP A 137 6.64 11.80 3.03
N PRO A 138 6.46 12.83 3.88
CA PRO A 138 6.25 14.21 3.45
C PRO A 138 7.33 14.78 2.53
N SER A 139 8.54 14.22 2.52
CA SER A 139 9.64 14.67 1.65
C SER A 139 9.36 14.40 0.16
N VAL A 140 8.56 13.38 -0.14
CA VAL A 140 8.23 12.93 -1.50
C VAL A 140 6.71 12.91 -1.80
N THR A 141 5.87 13.35 -0.85
CA THR A 141 4.41 13.47 -1.00
C THR A 141 3.95 14.94 -0.93
N GLY A 142 2.65 15.22 -1.05
CA GLY A 142 2.11 16.56 -1.21
C GLY A 142 2.11 17.05 -2.65
N ASN A 143 2.57 18.28 -2.92
CA ASN A 143 2.59 18.81 -4.28
C ASN A 143 3.75 18.25 -5.09
N GLN A 144 3.42 17.36 -6.02
CA GLN A 144 4.34 16.73 -6.94
C GLN A 144 4.05 17.09 -8.41
N TYR A 145 3.03 17.90 -8.69
CA TYR A 145 2.67 18.29 -10.06
C TYR A 145 3.85 18.95 -10.79
N GLY A 146 4.12 18.48 -12.01
CA GLY A 146 5.22 18.95 -12.86
C GLY A 146 6.61 18.47 -12.47
N LYS A 147 6.80 17.82 -11.32
CA LYS A 147 8.07 17.24 -10.91
C LYS A 147 8.37 15.94 -11.65
N THR A 148 9.62 15.50 -11.60
CA THR A 148 10.08 14.24 -12.20
C THR A 148 10.29 13.20 -11.12
N LEU A 149 9.61 12.06 -11.24
CA LEU A 149 9.85 10.86 -10.46
C LEU A 149 10.98 10.07 -11.09
N THR A 150 11.86 9.52 -10.25
CA THR A 150 12.88 8.56 -10.68
C THR A 150 12.96 7.41 -9.71
N ASP A 151 13.21 6.22 -10.23
CA ASP A 151 13.54 5.07 -9.41
C ASP A 151 14.63 4.25 -10.09
N THR A 152 15.56 3.77 -9.28
CA THR A 152 16.53 2.76 -9.67
C THR A 152 16.14 1.45 -9.01
N ILE A 153 15.72 0.49 -9.82
CA ILE A 153 15.20 -0.79 -9.36
C ILE A 153 16.25 -1.87 -9.61
N THR A 154 16.46 -2.74 -8.63
CA THR A 154 17.32 -3.92 -8.77
C THR A 154 16.56 -5.15 -8.29
N LEU A 155 16.60 -6.21 -9.09
CA LEU A 155 16.16 -7.55 -8.70
C LEU A 155 17.41 -8.38 -8.41
N SER A 156 17.37 -9.11 -7.29
CA SER A 156 18.44 -10.01 -6.89
C SER A 156 17.85 -11.31 -6.37
N GLY A 157 18.22 -12.42 -6.99
CA GLY A 157 17.78 -13.75 -6.60
C GLY A 157 17.96 -14.76 -7.74
N ASP A 158 17.26 -15.87 -7.63
CA ASP A 158 17.34 -17.03 -8.51
C ASP A 158 16.03 -17.31 -9.26
N ALA A 159 15.04 -16.41 -9.18
CA ALA A 159 13.80 -16.56 -9.94
C ALA A 159 14.08 -16.58 -11.45
N GLU A 160 13.51 -17.56 -12.14
CA GLU A 160 13.61 -17.66 -13.60
C GLU A 160 12.80 -16.56 -14.27
N THR A 161 11.64 -16.23 -13.70
CA THR A 161 10.76 -15.17 -14.16
C THR A 161 9.85 -14.63 -13.07
N PHE A 162 9.00 -13.66 -13.39
CA PHE A 162 7.97 -13.13 -12.52
C PHE A 162 6.61 -13.22 -13.22
N ILE A 163 5.60 -13.63 -12.47
CA ILE A 163 4.25 -13.82 -12.98
C ILE A 163 3.25 -12.97 -12.22
N THR A 164 2.23 -12.51 -12.93
CA THR A 164 1.12 -11.74 -12.38
C THR A 164 0.01 -12.63 -11.86
N GLN A 165 -0.73 -12.18 -10.84
CA GLN A 165 -1.93 -12.90 -10.41
C GLN A 165 -2.97 -12.94 -11.54
N HIS A 166 -3.69 -14.07 -11.65
CA HIS A 166 -4.72 -14.29 -12.67
C HIS A 166 -4.26 -14.07 -14.12
N GLY A 167 -2.96 -14.06 -14.35
CA GLY A 167 -2.42 -13.76 -15.66
C GLY A 167 -2.62 -12.31 -16.11
N GLY A 168 -2.66 -11.34 -15.19
CA GLY A 168 -2.49 -9.93 -15.57
C GLY A 168 -3.68 -9.31 -16.31
N GLY A 169 -4.84 -9.98 -16.29
CA GLY A 169 -6.00 -9.66 -17.12
C GLY A 169 -5.77 -10.00 -18.59
N ASP A 170 -6.82 -10.15 -19.39
CA ASP A 170 -6.83 -10.88 -20.68
C ASP A 170 -6.01 -10.30 -21.86
N CYS A 171 -5.04 -9.41 -21.60
CA CYS A 171 -4.02 -9.00 -22.55
C CYS A 171 -3.01 -10.13 -22.78
N VAL A 172 -3.44 -11.07 -23.62
CA VAL A 172 -2.73 -12.26 -24.10
C VAL A 172 -1.20 -12.11 -24.04
N HIS A 173 -0.59 -12.83 -23.07
CA HIS A 173 0.84 -13.05 -22.75
C HIS A 173 1.37 -12.28 -21.51
N ASN A 174 1.41 -13.01 -20.39
CA ASN A 174 1.58 -12.55 -19.00
C ASN A 174 3.03 -12.50 -18.52
N VAL A 175 3.96 -12.36 -19.46
CA VAL A 175 5.38 -12.37 -19.18
C VAL A 175 6.04 -11.36 -20.10
N PRO A 176 6.86 -10.47 -19.54
CA PRO A 176 7.20 -10.35 -18.12
C PRO A 176 6.18 -9.51 -17.33
N ALA A 177 6.00 -9.84 -16.05
CA ALA A 177 5.35 -8.92 -15.10
C ALA A 177 6.06 -7.56 -15.10
N VAL A 178 5.40 -6.50 -14.68
CA VAL A 178 5.98 -5.16 -14.70
C VAL A 178 5.86 -4.43 -13.37
N VAL A 179 6.81 -3.53 -13.16
CA VAL A 179 6.80 -2.53 -12.10
C VAL A 179 6.75 -1.14 -12.71
N ARG A 180 5.90 -0.26 -12.18
CA ARG A 180 5.64 1.09 -12.70
C ARG A 180 5.37 2.07 -11.56
N PHE A 181 5.38 3.37 -11.84
CA PHE A 181 5.03 4.35 -10.83
C PHE A 181 3.54 4.32 -10.51
N TYR A 182 3.23 4.66 -9.25
CA TYR A 182 1.89 4.70 -8.71
C TYR A 182 1.78 5.79 -7.64
N PHE A 183 0.65 6.48 -7.58
CA PHE A 183 0.32 7.33 -6.45
C PHE A 183 -1.17 7.36 -6.14
N THR A 184 -1.48 7.77 -4.91
CA THR A 184 -2.85 8.02 -4.47
C THR A 184 -3.08 9.45 -4.03
N SER A 185 -4.28 9.96 -4.31
CA SER A 185 -4.76 11.22 -3.77
C SER A 185 -6.29 11.21 -3.60
N PRO A 186 -6.79 10.99 -2.37
CA PRO A 186 -8.22 11.10 -2.09
C PRO A 186 -8.78 12.50 -2.36
N SER A 187 -7.93 13.54 -2.41
CA SER A 187 -8.34 14.92 -2.67
C SER A 187 -9.04 15.08 -4.04
N ALA A 188 -8.67 14.23 -5.01
CA ALA A 188 -9.26 14.19 -6.34
C ALA A 188 -10.52 13.31 -6.42
N SER A 189 -11.03 12.81 -5.28
CA SER A 189 -12.25 12.01 -5.15
C SER A 189 -13.30 12.60 -4.22
N GLY A 190 -13.04 13.80 -3.69
CA GLY A 190 -13.95 14.47 -2.78
C GLY A 190 -15.22 14.97 -3.49
N PRO A 191 -16.33 15.14 -2.75
CA PRO A 191 -17.62 15.63 -3.28
C PRO A 191 -17.59 17.09 -3.77
N SER A 192 -16.42 17.67 -3.97
CA SER A 192 -16.21 19.09 -4.17
C SER A 192 -15.52 19.45 -5.47
N TYR A 193 -15.00 18.51 -6.27
CA TYR A 193 -14.34 18.91 -7.52
C TYR A 193 -14.22 17.84 -8.62
N PRO A 194 -15.12 17.81 -9.62
CA PRO A 194 -16.44 18.45 -9.61
C PRO A 194 -17.41 17.70 -8.67
N PRO A 195 -18.42 18.39 -8.11
CA PRO A 195 -19.37 17.80 -7.17
C PRO A 195 -20.14 16.61 -7.76
N PRO A 196 -20.66 15.68 -6.94
CA PRO A 196 -21.48 14.56 -7.38
C PRO A 196 -22.64 15.08 -8.23
N GLY A 197 -22.75 14.62 -9.47
CA GLY A 197 -23.76 15.11 -10.42
C GLY A 197 -23.45 14.73 -11.86
N PRO A 198 -24.32 15.12 -12.82
CA PRO A 198 -24.02 14.99 -14.24
C PRO A 198 -22.74 15.75 -14.59
N PRO A 199 -21.98 15.32 -15.63
CA PRO A 199 -20.72 15.95 -15.99
C PRO A 199 -20.86 17.47 -16.13
N ILE A 200 -20.05 18.23 -15.40
CA ILE A 200 -20.00 19.69 -15.56
C ILE A 200 -18.98 19.99 -16.64
N ASN A 201 -19.40 20.60 -17.75
CA ASN A 201 -18.55 20.87 -18.92
C ASN A 201 -17.89 19.60 -19.52
N GLY A 202 -18.55 18.45 -19.45
CA GLY A 202 -18.01 17.17 -19.94
C GLY A 202 -17.04 16.49 -18.96
N VAL A 203 -16.81 17.05 -17.78
CA VAL A 203 -15.95 16.47 -16.74
C VAL A 203 -16.81 15.59 -15.81
N PRO A 204 -16.60 14.27 -15.75
CA PRO A 204 -17.30 13.40 -14.81
C PRO A 204 -16.96 13.80 -13.35
N PRO A 205 -17.90 13.62 -12.41
CA PRO A 205 -17.64 13.89 -10.99
C PRO A 205 -16.42 13.09 -10.53
N ALA A 206 -15.59 13.73 -9.70
CA ALA A 206 -14.46 13.08 -9.02
C ALA A 206 -14.98 11.81 -8.31
N GLY A 207 -14.55 10.66 -8.82
CA GLY A 207 -15.03 9.35 -8.39
C GLY A 207 -14.02 8.63 -7.50
N PHE A 208 -14.35 7.41 -7.10
CA PHE A 208 -13.38 6.51 -6.46
C PHE A 208 -12.14 6.28 -7.33
N TYR A 209 -12.31 6.30 -8.66
CA TYR A 209 -11.28 5.93 -9.64
C TYR A 209 -10.15 6.94 -9.77
N THR A 210 -10.44 8.23 -9.62
CA THR A 210 -9.45 9.32 -9.69
C THR A 210 -8.59 9.45 -8.42
N GLN A 211 -8.77 8.54 -7.45
CA GLN A 211 -7.89 8.43 -6.29
C GLN A 211 -6.56 7.77 -6.60
N PHE A 212 -6.49 7.03 -7.70
CA PHE A 212 -5.39 6.12 -7.98
C PHE A 212 -4.88 6.37 -9.39
N TRP A 213 -3.57 6.51 -9.53
CA TRP A 213 -2.95 6.85 -10.80
C TRP A 213 -1.68 6.02 -11.01
N TRP A 214 -1.51 5.51 -12.22
CA TRP A 214 -0.35 4.74 -12.65
C TRP A 214 0.31 5.39 -13.86
N SER A 215 1.63 5.24 -13.97
CA SER A 215 2.35 5.62 -15.19
C SER A 215 2.08 4.63 -16.32
N ASP A 216 1.79 5.15 -17.50
CA ASP A 216 1.50 4.35 -18.70
C ASP A 216 2.76 4.12 -19.54
N ALA A 217 3.52 5.18 -19.79
CA ALA A 217 4.63 5.16 -20.74
C ALA A 217 5.89 4.48 -20.19
N VAL A 218 6.03 4.43 -18.87
CA VAL A 218 7.26 4.02 -18.20
C VAL A 218 7.00 2.90 -17.22
N ASN A 219 7.57 1.74 -17.52
CA ASN A 219 7.58 0.55 -16.68
C ASN A 219 8.89 -0.23 -16.88
N ILE A 220 9.21 -1.12 -15.93
CA ILE A 220 10.28 -2.10 -16.06
C ILE A 220 9.64 -3.47 -16.05
N GLN A 221 9.94 -4.20 -17.11
CA GLN A 221 9.69 -5.63 -17.20
C GLN A 221 10.56 -6.41 -16.21
N MET A 222 9.95 -7.27 -15.41
CA MET A 222 10.57 -8.17 -14.43
C MET A 222 10.77 -9.55 -15.06
N VAL A 223 11.88 -9.71 -15.77
CA VAL A 223 12.22 -10.86 -16.62
C VAL A 223 12.84 -12.01 -15.82
N SER A 224 13.70 -11.71 -14.83
CA SER A 224 14.35 -12.72 -13.97
C SER A 224 14.92 -12.08 -12.69
N GLY A 225 15.20 -12.89 -11.67
CA GLY A 225 15.81 -12.43 -10.41
C GLY A 225 17.26 -11.98 -10.53
N SER A 226 17.89 -12.16 -11.70
CA SER A 226 19.24 -11.72 -11.99
C SER A 226 19.31 -10.64 -13.08
N GLN A 227 18.18 -10.01 -13.39
CA GLN A 227 18.05 -9.03 -14.47
C GLN A 227 18.94 -7.77 -14.29
N GLY A 228 19.52 -7.56 -13.11
CA GLY A 228 20.35 -6.39 -12.84
C GLY A 228 19.49 -5.14 -12.62
N GLN A 229 20.08 -3.99 -12.90
CA GLN A 229 19.49 -2.69 -12.58
C GLN A 229 18.64 -2.15 -13.74
N GLY A 230 17.43 -1.69 -13.45
CA GLY A 230 16.59 -0.89 -14.33
C GLY A 230 16.32 0.50 -13.77
N GLN A 231 15.94 1.45 -14.62
CA GLN A 231 15.61 2.81 -14.23
C GLN A 231 14.22 3.22 -14.74
N LEU A 232 13.38 3.73 -13.84
CA LEU A 232 12.13 4.41 -14.18
C LEU A 232 12.37 5.93 -14.09
N THR A 233 11.79 6.69 -15.02
CA THR A 233 11.80 8.15 -14.99
C THR A 233 10.52 8.67 -15.64
N GLU A 234 9.70 9.38 -14.88
CA GLU A 234 8.39 9.86 -15.36
C GLU A 234 8.11 11.27 -14.83
N LYS A 235 7.41 12.09 -15.62
CA LYS A 235 6.94 13.40 -15.15
C LYS A 235 5.54 13.28 -14.59
N MET A 236 5.28 14.00 -13.50
CA MET A 236 3.95 14.17 -12.91
C MET A 236 3.11 15.16 -13.73
N LEU A 237 2.84 14.80 -14.97
CA LEU A 237 2.07 15.56 -15.95
C LEU A 237 1.02 14.64 -16.61
N PRO A 238 -0.14 15.15 -17.05
CA PRO A 238 -1.25 14.30 -17.52
C PRO A 238 -0.99 13.42 -18.76
N ALA A 239 0.14 13.57 -19.46
CA ALA A 239 0.34 12.91 -20.74
C ALA A 239 0.52 11.39 -20.63
N ASP A 240 1.14 10.93 -19.54
CA ASP A 240 1.68 9.56 -19.41
C ASP A 240 1.13 8.82 -18.19
N TRP A 241 -0.09 9.16 -17.77
CA TRP A 241 -0.75 8.59 -16.59
C TRP A 241 -2.18 8.18 -16.89
N SER A 242 -2.66 7.13 -16.24
CA SER A 242 -4.05 6.70 -16.28
C SER A 242 -4.59 6.41 -14.88
N ASP A 243 -5.90 6.58 -14.72
CA ASP A 243 -6.60 6.29 -13.48
C ASP A 243 -6.92 4.79 -13.30
N TRP A 244 -7.62 4.42 -12.22
CA TRP A 244 -8.01 3.02 -11.96
C TRP A 244 -8.83 2.36 -13.07
N ASP A 245 -9.63 3.12 -13.81
CA ASP A 245 -10.47 2.60 -14.89
C ASP A 245 -9.71 2.55 -16.23
N GLY A 246 -8.40 2.85 -16.22
CA GLY A 246 -7.57 2.94 -17.40
C GLY A 246 -7.85 4.18 -18.24
N GLN A 247 -8.50 5.20 -17.66
CA GLN A 247 -8.79 6.43 -18.38
C GLN A 247 -7.56 7.34 -18.36
N PRO A 248 -7.09 7.83 -19.52
CA PRO A 248 -5.89 8.64 -19.58
C PRO A 248 -6.11 9.98 -18.89
N ALA A 249 -5.13 10.41 -18.08
CA ALA A 249 -5.12 11.68 -17.39
C ALA A 249 -5.25 12.87 -18.35
N SER A 250 -4.83 12.72 -19.60
CA SER A 250 -4.99 13.73 -20.65
C SER A 250 -6.45 14.03 -21.01
N GLU A 251 -7.37 13.10 -20.77
CA GLU A 251 -8.83 13.32 -20.89
C GLU A 251 -9.41 14.01 -19.65
N PHE A 252 -8.76 13.85 -18.48
CA PHE A 252 -9.16 14.41 -17.19
C PHE A 252 -8.06 15.25 -16.51
N PRO A 253 -7.48 16.24 -17.20
CA PRO A 253 -6.26 16.90 -16.74
C PRO A 253 -6.45 17.65 -15.42
N LEU A 254 -7.64 18.18 -15.15
CA LEU A 254 -7.94 18.87 -13.89
C LEU A 254 -7.98 17.90 -12.69
N ALA A 255 -8.52 16.70 -12.87
CA ALA A 255 -8.56 15.69 -11.82
C ALA A 255 -7.14 15.20 -11.51
N PHE A 256 -6.34 14.95 -12.55
CA PHE A 256 -4.93 14.61 -12.40
C PHE A 256 -4.14 15.72 -11.71
N THR A 257 -4.27 16.98 -12.13
CA THR A 257 -3.58 18.11 -11.49
C THR A 257 -3.95 18.19 -10.01
N GLN A 258 -5.23 18.11 -9.66
CA GLN A 258 -5.67 18.11 -8.27
C GLN A 258 -5.04 16.95 -7.49
N ALA A 259 -4.99 15.76 -8.07
CA ALA A 259 -4.40 14.57 -7.44
C ALA A 259 -2.88 14.74 -7.23
N ALA A 260 -2.17 15.19 -8.26
CA ALA A 260 -0.72 15.39 -8.26
C ALA A 260 -0.27 16.56 -7.36
N GLU A 261 -1.13 17.55 -7.10
CA GLU A 261 -0.85 18.62 -6.14
C GLU A 261 -1.05 18.18 -4.68
N HIS A 262 -1.70 17.04 -4.45
CA HIS A 262 -2.10 16.56 -3.11
C HIS A 262 -1.83 15.06 -2.97
N VAL A 263 -0.65 14.61 -3.39
CA VAL A 263 -0.25 13.20 -3.29
C VAL A 263 -0.22 12.78 -1.81
N GLN A 264 -0.92 11.70 -1.47
CA GLN A 264 -0.97 11.15 -0.12
C GLN A 264 -0.02 9.97 0.05
N SER A 265 0.06 9.12 -0.96
CA SER A 265 0.98 7.98 -1.03
C SER A 265 1.58 7.91 -2.43
N ILE A 266 2.85 7.54 -2.53
CA ILE A 266 3.55 7.43 -3.81
C ILE A 266 4.54 6.27 -3.78
N GLY A 267 4.81 5.68 -4.93
CA GLY A 267 5.83 4.65 -5.06
C GLY A 267 5.62 3.84 -6.32
N LEU A 268 5.58 2.52 -6.15
CA LEU A 268 5.54 1.55 -7.22
C LEU A 268 4.32 0.62 -7.11
N SER A 269 3.83 0.20 -8.27
CA SER A 269 2.83 -0.84 -8.40
C SER A 269 3.37 -2.00 -9.23
N PHE A 270 2.99 -3.21 -8.82
CA PHE A 270 3.40 -4.47 -9.41
C PHE A 270 2.18 -5.11 -10.07
N GLY A 271 2.30 -5.41 -11.36
CA GLY A 271 1.19 -5.99 -12.11
C GLY A 271 1.59 -6.42 -13.51
N GLY A 272 0.62 -6.42 -14.40
CA GLY A 272 0.81 -6.68 -15.83
C GLY A 272 0.92 -5.40 -16.63
N ASP A 273 1.17 -5.52 -17.93
CA ASP A 273 1.22 -4.38 -18.85
C ASP A 273 -0.14 -3.67 -18.98
N CYS A 274 -1.25 -4.42 -18.94
CA CYS A 274 -2.60 -3.89 -19.10
C CYS A 274 -3.38 -3.67 -17.80
N PHE A 275 -3.08 -4.43 -16.75
CA PHE A 275 -3.73 -4.27 -15.45
C PHE A 275 -2.66 -4.00 -14.40
N PHE A 276 -2.71 -2.81 -13.84
CA PHE A 276 -1.53 -2.17 -13.28
C PHE A 276 -1.19 -2.64 -11.85
N GLU A 277 -2.19 -3.09 -11.08
CA GLU A 277 -2.04 -3.65 -9.73
C GLU A 277 -2.63 -5.06 -9.65
N THR A 278 -2.14 -6.01 -10.44
CA THR A 278 -2.55 -7.43 -10.32
C THR A 278 -1.68 -8.20 -9.34
N GLY A 279 -0.63 -7.60 -8.80
CA GLY A 279 0.34 -8.27 -7.96
C GLY A 279 1.26 -9.21 -8.75
N VAL A 280 2.46 -9.39 -8.21
CA VAL A 280 3.55 -10.15 -8.85
C VAL A 280 4.18 -11.09 -7.85
N THR A 281 4.51 -12.30 -8.32
CA THR A 281 5.28 -13.28 -7.55
C THR A 281 6.37 -13.90 -8.43
N PRO A 282 7.54 -14.28 -7.86
CA PRO A 282 8.58 -14.96 -8.62
C PRO A 282 8.16 -16.38 -9.02
N SER A 283 8.71 -16.87 -10.13
CA SER A 283 8.45 -18.21 -10.66
C SER A 283 9.75 -18.86 -11.15
N PRO A 284 9.95 -20.18 -10.90
CA PRO A 284 9.12 -21.07 -10.10
C PRO A 284 9.11 -20.68 -8.60
N ASP A 285 8.15 -21.22 -7.83
CA ASP A 285 7.97 -21.02 -6.38
C ASP A 285 9.11 -21.62 -5.52
N THR A 286 10.14 -22.17 -6.16
CA THR A 286 11.31 -22.79 -5.54
C THR A 286 12.50 -21.83 -5.35
N PHE A 287 12.29 -20.51 -5.52
CA PHE A 287 13.33 -19.51 -5.30
C PHE A 287 13.77 -19.44 -3.83
N THR A 288 15.01 -19.03 -3.58
CA THR A 288 15.57 -19.06 -2.21
C THR A 288 15.75 -17.69 -1.57
N ASN A 289 16.05 -16.65 -2.34
CA ASN A 289 16.30 -15.30 -1.81
C ASN A 289 15.97 -14.21 -2.84
N GLU A 290 14.78 -14.26 -3.42
CA GLU A 290 14.36 -13.24 -4.38
C GLU A 290 14.04 -11.93 -3.65
N ASN A 291 14.70 -10.84 -4.04
CA ASN A 291 14.64 -9.58 -3.34
C ASN A 291 14.51 -8.41 -4.33
N PHE A 292 13.59 -7.51 -4.00
CA PHE A 292 13.36 -6.26 -4.70
C PHE A 292 14.10 -5.13 -3.98
N SER A 293 14.72 -4.23 -4.73
CA SER A 293 15.31 -3.00 -4.22
C SER A 293 14.90 -1.82 -5.08
N SER A 294 14.58 -0.69 -4.44
CA SER A 294 14.19 0.58 -5.05
C SER A 294 14.95 1.74 -4.40
N LYS A 295 15.34 2.69 -5.24
CA LYS A 295 15.96 3.95 -4.87
C LYS A 295 15.16 5.05 -5.54
N PHE A 296 14.04 5.34 -4.90
CA PHE A 296 13.07 6.33 -5.35
C PHE A 296 13.52 7.75 -5.01
N ALA A 297 13.31 8.69 -5.94
CA ALA A 297 13.56 10.10 -5.72
C ALA A 297 12.60 10.97 -6.54
N VAL A 298 12.35 12.19 -6.04
CA VAL A 298 11.62 13.23 -6.76
C VAL A 298 12.55 14.41 -7.04
N MET A 299 12.56 14.87 -8.29
CA MET A 299 13.38 16.00 -8.76
C MET A 299 12.48 17.14 -9.27
N ASN A 300 12.94 18.37 -9.05
CA ASN A 300 12.28 19.58 -9.55
C ASN A 300 12.58 19.84 -11.03
#